data_AF-F9FPG5-F1
#
_entry.id   AF-F9FPG5-F1
#
_cell.length_a   1.000
_cell.length_b   1.000
_cell.length_c   1.000
_cell.angle_alpha   90.00
_cell.angle_beta   90.00
_cell.angle_gamma   90.00
#
_symmetry.space_group_name_H-M   'P 1'
#
loop_
_entity.id
_entity.type
_entity.pdbx_description
1 polymer ?
#
loop_
_entity_poly.entity_id
_entity_poly.type
_entity_poly.pdbx_seq_one_letter_code
_entity_poly.pdbx_strand_id
1 'polypeptide(L)'
;MSVQQVSSEQVSVSGDSLQSNQVSQLQRHGYLFGKKLTASLSPFLHNVIYQDLGLKWGQVRLDSADIPGFLELAQHPDFYGASVTMPNKVAIIPYLDELTEECRDVGACNTLFIRERDGRRIFCGANTDVIGIRDSFYQNIDNPDAVFHNKPALVVGGGGAARSAIYALRKWMKVKTIYLVNRDEAEVTAVIADCAERGYGEGLLHVKTVSQAQALEAPGAIVACVPDFEPETEEEIRARAVTETFLDKEQKGAILEMCYNPTPFTRLGGIAEDKGWKVILGTEALIYQGLEQDKYWTGKTLEEMPIEKVHVAIAEKVAQRAEAKLPYSLFTKDITMADTSKPRPLFIYGTLRARPLLAWALTGDAANTEPISALASPATVRGYARYAVRSRDYPAVIKKDGHEIDGDLLILETKSLRKKLDDFEGEIYTPTSVDVVLEDGNIVEADMYVWAGDEDVLTDEPWELDAFAKERLEDWLDLFEGMEMIGDDED
;
A
#
# COMPACT_ATOMS: atom_id res chain seq x y z
N MET A 1 33.42 -9.89 49.73
CA MET A 1 33.57 -8.60 49.01
C MET A 1 34.35 -8.91 47.75
N SER A 2 33.95 -8.66 46.52
CA SER A 2 32.72 -8.16 45.89
C SER A 2 32.77 -8.74 44.47
N VAL A 3 31.67 -9.31 43.98
CA VAL A 3 31.51 -9.74 42.58
C VAL A 3 30.93 -8.54 41.83
N GLN A 4 31.65 -8.02 40.84
CA GLN A 4 31.14 -6.95 39.98
C GLN A 4 30.03 -7.50 39.06
N GLN A 5 28.80 -7.06 39.33
CA GLN A 5 27.69 -7.09 38.38
C GLN A 5 27.97 -6.07 37.27
N VAL A 6 27.99 -6.54 36.03
CA VAL A 6 27.84 -5.68 34.86
C VAL A 6 26.33 -5.61 34.59
N SER A 7 25.79 -4.40 34.68
CA SER A 7 24.39 -4.08 34.42
C SER A 7 24.06 -4.27 32.95
N SER A 8 23.00 -5.03 32.67
CA SER A 8 22.32 -5.06 31.39
C SER A 8 21.61 -3.73 31.17
N GLU A 9 22.12 -2.91 30.25
CA GLU A 9 21.38 -1.76 29.72
C GLU A 9 20.22 -2.26 28.87
N GLN A 10 19.00 -1.91 29.29
CA GLN A 10 17.77 -2.10 28.53
C GLN A 10 17.81 -1.17 27.33
N VAL A 11 17.92 -1.74 26.13
CA VAL A 11 17.60 -1.03 24.89
C VAL A 11 16.08 -0.95 24.79
N SER A 12 15.51 0.21 25.11
CA SER A 12 14.08 0.49 25.00
C SER A 12 13.71 0.72 23.53
N VAL A 13 13.06 -0.26 22.90
CA VAL A 13 12.44 -0.12 21.58
C VAL A 13 11.06 0.50 21.77
N SER A 14 10.91 1.77 21.40
CA SER A 14 9.68 2.57 21.60
C SER A 14 8.45 2.07 20.81
N GLY A 15 8.62 1.10 19.89
CA GLY A 15 7.53 0.46 19.14
C GLY A 15 6.78 -0.66 19.89
N ASP A 16 7.35 -1.16 20.99
CA ASP A 16 6.85 -2.36 21.70
C ASP A 16 5.58 -2.05 22.53
N SER A 17 5.40 -0.80 22.97
CA SER A 17 4.29 -0.38 23.84
C SER A 17 2.94 -0.21 23.09
N LEU A 18 2.97 0.19 21.82
CA LEU A 18 1.77 0.33 20.98
C LEU A 18 1.28 -1.03 20.46
N GLN A 19 2.21 -1.91 20.07
CA GLN A 19 1.88 -3.26 19.64
C GLN A 19 1.34 -4.09 20.81
N SER A 20 1.97 -4.02 21.99
CA SER A 20 1.48 -4.70 23.18
C SER A 20 0.09 -4.22 23.63
N ASN A 21 -0.21 -2.93 23.51
CA ASN A 21 -1.55 -2.41 23.83
C ASN A 21 -2.62 -2.92 22.85
N GLN A 22 -2.37 -2.92 21.53
CA GLN A 22 -3.31 -3.49 20.56
C GLN A 22 -3.53 -4.99 20.78
N VAL A 23 -2.47 -5.74 21.04
CA VAL A 23 -2.53 -7.18 21.30
C VAL A 23 -3.29 -7.48 22.59
N SER A 24 -3.12 -6.68 23.65
CA SER A 24 -3.74 -6.92 24.97
C SER A 24 -5.28 -6.91 24.94
N GLN A 25 -5.87 -6.28 23.93
CA GLN A 25 -7.32 -6.19 23.76
C GLN A 25 -7.87 -7.30 22.86
N LEU A 26 -7.05 -8.21 22.33
CA LEU A 26 -7.46 -9.27 21.42
C LEU A 26 -7.39 -10.65 22.09
N GLN A 27 -8.27 -11.57 21.69
CA GLN A 27 -8.18 -12.98 22.09
C GLN A 27 -7.12 -13.74 21.29
N ARG A 28 -6.94 -13.37 20.02
CA ARG A 28 -5.85 -13.85 19.18
C ARG A 28 -5.39 -12.75 18.25
N HIS A 29 -4.13 -12.79 17.86
CA HIS A 29 -3.58 -11.81 16.93
C HIS A 29 -2.65 -12.47 15.93
N GLY A 30 -2.49 -11.79 14.79
CA GLY A 30 -1.49 -12.12 13.80
C GLY A 30 -0.78 -10.87 13.35
N TYR A 31 0.22 -11.03 12.49
CA TYR A 31 0.98 -9.91 11.96
C TYR A 31 0.81 -9.77 10.46
N LEU A 32 0.82 -8.53 9.97
CA LEU A 32 1.29 -8.24 8.63
C LEU A 32 2.77 -7.89 8.75
N PHE A 33 3.65 -8.78 8.30
CA PHE A 33 5.09 -8.69 8.49
C PHE A 33 5.81 -8.42 7.16
N GLY A 34 6.56 -7.32 7.11
CA GLY A 34 7.24 -6.83 5.91
C GLY A 34 7.65 -5.38 6.07
N LYS A 35 7.98 -4.69 4.98
CA LYS A 35 8.24 -3.24 5.00
C LYS A 35 7.22 -2.45 4.19
N LYS A 36 7.07 -1.16 4.50
CA LYS A 36 6.19 -0.20 3.80
C LYS A 36 4.71 -0.61 3.88
N LEU A 37 4.23 -0.90 5.10
CA LEU A 37 2.93 -1.56 5.30
C LEU A 37 1.74 -0.59 5.48
N THR A 38 2.00 0.72 5.57
CA THR A 38 0.99 1.74 5.93
C THR A 38 -0.23 1.69 5.02
N ALA A 39 -0.03 1.64 3.70
CA ALA A 39 -1.12 1.65 2.73
C ALA A 39 -1.84 0.29 2.56
N SER A 40 -1.35 -0.78 3.20
CA SER A 40 -1.93 -2.12 3.04
C SER A 40 -3.36 -2.18 3.56
N LEU A 41 -4.25 -2.77 2.76
CA LEU A 41 -5.64 -3.06 3.12
C LEU A 41 -5.80 -4.39 3.85
N SER A 42 -4.73 -5.20 3.99
CA SER A 42 -4.78 -6.53 4.63
C SER A 42 -5.35 -6.48 6.05
N PRO A 43 -4.90 -5.60 6.96
CA PRO A 43 -5.47 -5.56 8.32
C PRO A 43 -6.94 -5.16 8.34
N PHE A 44 -7.36 -4.31 7.41
CA PHE A 44 -8.77 -3.92 7.28
C PHE A 44 -9.62 -5.09 6.78
N LEU A 45 -9.17 -5.80 5.74
CA LEU A 45 -9.82 -7.01 5.22
C LEU A 45 -10.07 -8.04 6.33
N HIS A 46 -9.02 -8.42 7.07
CA HIS A 46 -9.16 -9.43 8.11
C HIS A 46 -10.04 -8.95 9.26
N ASN A 47 -9.99 -7.66 9.61
CA ASN A 47 -10.89 -7.11 10.63
C ASN A 47 -12.37 -7.22 10.21
N VAL A 48 -12.72 -6.98 8.94
CA VAL A 48 -14.10 -7.19 8.44
C VAL A 48 -14.52 -8.64 8.64
N ILE A 49 -13.63 -9.60 8.31
CA ILE A 49 -13.90 -11.03 8.47
C ILE A 49 -14.10 -11.38 9.95
N TYR A 50 -13.20 -10.95 10.83
CA TYR A 50 -13.27 -11.28 12.25
C TYR A 50 -14.49 -10.66 12.94
N GLN A 51 -14.85 -9.42 12.61
CA GLN A 51 -16.05 -8.78 13.13
C GLN A 51 -17.32 -9.54 12.72
N ASP A 52 -17.40 -9.98 11.46
CA ASP A 52 -18.55 -10.75 10.98
C ASP A 52 -18.67 -12.12 11.67
N LEU A 53 -17.54 -12.79 11.86
CA LEU A 53 -17.46 -14.08 12.55
C LEU A 53 -17.63 -13.97 14.08
N GLY A 54 -17.74 -12.76 14.63
CA GLY A 54 -17.80 -12.51 16.07
C GLY A 54 -16.49 -12.86 16.80
N LEU A 55 -15.37 -12.90 16.08
CA LEU A 55 -14.05 -13.20 16.62
C LEU A 55 -13.39 -11.92 17.12
N LYS A 56 -12.95 -11.92 18.38
CA LYS A 56 -12.16 -10.82 18.96
C LYS A 56 -10.68 -10.96 18.56
N TRP A 57 -10.42 -11.05 17.26
CA TRP A 57 -9.10 -11.25 16.66
C TRP A 57 -8.66 -9.99 15.91
N GLY A 58 -7.37 -9.86 15.61
CA GLY A 58 -6.86 -8.73 14.84
C GLY A 58 -5.51 -9.01 14.18
N GLN A 59 -5.22 -8.29 13.09
CA GLN A 59 -3.93 -8.31 12.43
C GLN A 59 -3.18 -7.00 12.70
N VAL A 60 -1.99 -7.09 13.29
CA VAL A 60 -1.13 -5.96 13.65
C VAL A 60 -0.07 -5.76 12.58
N ARG A 61 0.18 -4.51 12.17
CA ARG A 61 1.29 -4.20 11.24
C ARG A 61 2.63 -4.29 11.97
N LEU A 62 3.56 -5.03 11.40
CA LEU A 62 4.94 -5.16 11.85
C LEU A 62 5.86 -4.74 10.70
N ASP A 63 6.16 -3.44 10.63
CA ASP A 63 7.07 -2.87 9.64
C ASP A 63 8.52 -3.19 10.00
N SER A 64 9.00 -4.35 9.55
CA SER A 64 10.30 -4.88 9.90
C SER A 64 10.78 -5.92 8.88
N ALA A 65 12.10 -6.06 8.77
CA ALA A 65 12.77 -7.16 8.07
C ALA A 65 13.52 -8.10 9.06
N ASP A 66 13.37 -7.87 10.37
CA ASP A 66 14.02 -8.67 11.41
C ASP A 66 13.26 -9.98 11.65
N ILE A 67 13.75 -11.06 11.04
CA ILE A 67 13.16 -12.39 11.17
C ILE A 67 13.31 -12.93 12.61
N PRO A 68 14.49 -12.89 13.27
CA PRO A 68 14.61 -13.27 14.67
C PRO A 68 13.61 -12.57 15.60
N GLY A 69 13.51 -11.24 15.56
CA GLY A 69 12.56 -10.50 16.39
C GLY A 69 11.10 -10.87 16.10
N PHE A 70 10.75 -11.08 14.82
CA PHE A 70 9.42 -11.61 14.47
C PHE A 70 9.17 -12.99 15.07
N LEU A 71 10.15 -13.90 15.05
CA LEU A 71 10.00 -15.26 15.60
C LEU A 71 9.86 -15.26 17.12
N GLU A 72 10.47 -14.30 17.83
CA GLU A 72 10.25 -14.06 19.25
C GLU A 72 8.80 -13.65 19.53
N LEU A 73 8.27 -12.68 18.78
CA LEU A 73 6.86 -12.27 18.86
C LEU A 73 5.90 -13.43 18.54
N ALA A 74 6.25 -14.25 17.55
CA ALA A 74 5.46 -15.42 17.16
C ALA A 74 5.35 -16.49 18.26
N GLN A 75 6.21 -16.45 19.29
CA GLN A 75 6.10 -17.35 20.45
C GLN A 75 4.92 -17.03 21.36
N HIS A 76 4.28 -15.86 21.22
CA HIS A 76 3.12 -15.50 22.03
C HIS A 76 2.02 -16.58 21.93
N PRO A 77 1.39 -17.02 23.04
CA PRO A 77 0.39 -18.10 23.03
C PRO A 77 -0.81 -17.80 22.13
N ASP A 78 -1.23 -16.53 22.10
CA ASP A 78 -2.38 -16.08 21.31
C ASP A 78 -2.05 -15.75 19.84
N PHE A 79 -0.79 -15.93 19.39
CA PHE A 79 -0.41 -15.72 18.01
C PHE A 79 -1.03 -16.80 17.10
N TYR A 80 -1.78 -16.40 16.07
CA TYR A 80 -2.44 -17.32 15.12
C TYR A 80 -1.68 -17.52 13.80
N GLY A 81 -0.80 -16.59 13.42
CA GLY A 81 -0.15 -16.59 12.11
C GLY A 81 0.16 -15.20 11.58
N ALA A 82 0.73 -15.10 10.37
CA ALA A 82 1.08 -13.82 9.78
C ALA A 82 0.92 -13.81 8.25
N SER A 83 0.41 -12.70 7.71
CA SER A 83 0.66 -12.35 6.31
C SER A 83 2.09 -11.88 6.21
N VAL A 84 2.88 -12.47 5.31
CA VAL A 84 4.28 -12.11 5.07
C VAL A 84 4.37 -11.42 3.72
N THR A 85 4.98 -10.25 3.68
CA THR A 85 5.19 -9.50 2.44
C THR A 85 6.65 -9.11 2.27
N MET A 86 6.95 -8.39 1.18
CA MET A 86 8.31 -7.95 0.84
C MET A 86 8.95 -7.23 2.04
N PRO A 87 10.25 -7.47 2.33
CA PRO A 87 11.17 -8.38 1.65
C PRO A 87 11.17 -9.83 2.21
N ASN A 88 10.28 -10.16 3.14
CA ASN A 88 10.42 -11.33 4.00
C ASN A 88 9.89 -12.64 3.41
N LYS A 89 9.18 -12.60 2.27
CA LYS A 89 8.51 -13.78 1.70
C LYS A 89 9.44 -14.97 1.44
N VAL A 90 10.67 -14.71 1.01
CA VAL A 90 11.68 -15.77 0.80
C VAL A 90 12.47 -16.02 2.10
N ALA A 91 12.81 -14.95 2.82
CA ALA A 91 13.66 -15.01 4.00
C ALA A 91 13.04 -15.77 5.17
N ILE A 92 11.71 -15.87 5.26
CA ILE A 92 11.03 -16.60 6.34
C ILE A 92 11.09 -18.11 6.17
N ILE A 93 11.22 -18.61 4.93
CA ILE A 93 11.10 -20.05 4.60
C ILE A 93 12.03 -20.96 5.44
N PRO A 94 13.32 -20.62 5.66
CA PRO A 94 14.23 -21.46 6.44
C PRO A 94 13.81 -21.66 7.92
N TYR A 95 12.87 -20.86 8.41
CA TYR A 95 12.39 -20.88 9.79
C TYR A 95 11.03 -21.58 9.94
N LEU A 96 10.48 -22.11 8.84
CA LEU A 96 9.21 -22.83 8.82
C LEU A 96 9.46 -24.34 8.85
N ASP A 97 8.64 -25.06 9.61
CA ASP A 97 8.74 -26.51 9.76
C ASP A 97 8.15 -27.24 8.54
N GLU A 98 7.05 -26.72 8.00
CA GLU A 98 6.31 -27.33 6.88
C GLU A 98 5.91 -26.27 5.86
N LEU A 99 5.84 -26.66 4.59
CA LEU A 99 5.37 -25.80 3.51
C LEU A 99 4.32 -26.55 2.70
N THR A 100 3.28 -25.84 2.29
CA THR A 100 2.36 -26.32 1.26
C THR A 100 3.08 -26.53 -0.07
N GLU A 101 2.46 -27.28 -0.99
CA GLU A 101 3.04 -27.60 -2.30
C GLU A 101 3.33 -26.32 -3.09
N GLU A 102 2.35 -25.45 -3.21
CA GLU A 102 2.49 -24.19 -3.95
C GLU A 102 3.52 -23.24 -3.30
N CYS A 103 3.62 -23.21 -1.97
CA CYS A 103 4.63 -22.41 -1.28
C CYS A 103 6.04 -22.93 -1.56
N ARG A 104 6.21 -24.26 -1.53
CA ARG A 104 7.47 -24.92 -1.81
C ARG A 104 7.87 -24.70 -3.27
N ASP A 105 6.95 -24.91 -4.19
CA ASP A 105 7.19 -24.83 -5.62
C ASP A 105 7.46 -23.38 -6.05
N VAL A 106 6.67 -22.40 -5.61
CA VAL A 106 6.94 -20.98 -5.92
C VAL A 106 8.23 -20.48 -5.24
N GLY A 107 8.59 -21.03 -4.08
CA GLY A 107 9.77 -20.62 -3.32
C GLY A 107 9.60 -19.29 -2.58
N ALA A 108 8.36 -18.90 -2.30
CA ALA A 108 8.01 -17.71 -1.53
C ALA A 108 6.82 -18.03 -0.63
N CYS A 109 6.87 -17.58 0.63
CA CYS A 109 5.81 -17.74 1.63
C CYS A 109 5.18 -16.38 1.92
N ASN A 110 3.89 -16.22 1.64
CA ASN A 110 3.15 -15.01 2.01
C ASN A 110 2.23 -15.22 3.23
N THR A 111 2.17 -16.44 3.76
CA THR A 111 1.22 -16.84 4.80
C THR A 111 1.88 -17.81 5.77
N LEU A 112 2.13 -17.37 6.99
CA LEU A 112 2.50 -18.22 8.11
C LEU A 112 1.24 -18.59 8.87
N PHE A 113 1.07 -19.88 9.16
CA PHE A 113 0.00 -20.38 10.03
C PHE A 113 0.55 -21.48 10.93
N ILE A 114 -0.20 -21.81 11.98
CA ILE A 114 0.24 -22.76 12.99
C ILE A 114 -0.62 -24.01 12.92
N ARG A 115 0.05 -25.16 12.97
CA ARG A 115 -0.57 -26.44 13.32
C ARG A 115 -0.07 -26.90 14.68
N GLU A 116 -0.85 -27.73 15.34
CA GLU A 116 -0.42 -28.41 16.55
C GLU A 116 -0.21 -29.89 16.28
N ARG A 117 0.96 -30.40 16.68
CA ARG A 117 1.28 -31.84 16.63
C ARG A 117 2.02 -32.22 17.90
N ASP A 118 1.49 -33.21 18.61
CA ASP A 118 2.07 -33.73 19.86
C ASP A 118 2.35 -32.64 20.92
N GLY A 119 1.45 -31.65 21.02
CA GLY A 119 1.59 -30.52 21.95
C GLY A 119 2.64 -29.49 21.54
N ARG A 120 3.24 -29.60 20.35
CA ARG A 120 4.17 -28.62 19.76
C ARG A 120 3.45 -27.79 18.69
N ARG A 121 3.71 -26.48 18.69
CA ARG A 121 3.39 -25.61 17.55
C ARG A 121 4.33 -25.92 16.39
N ILE A 122 3.74 -26.11 15.22
CA ILE A 122 4.42 -26.33 13.94
C ILE A 122 4.16 -25.10 13.10
N PHE A 123 5.22 -24.40 12.69
CA PHE A 123 5.11 -23.22 11.85
C PHE A 123 5.04 -23.65 10.39
N CYS A 124 3.90 -23.41 9.76
CA CYS A 124 3.63 -23.81 8.39
C CYS A 124 3.59 -22.59 7.48
N GLY A 125 4.13 -22.74 6.26
CA GLY A 125 4.09 -21.73 5.21
C GLY A 125 3.15 -22.09 4.07
N ALA A 126 2.39 -21.11 3.60
CA ALA A 126 1.60 -21.15 2.38
C ALA A 126 1.90 -19.96 1.48
N ASN A 127 1.60 -20.10 0.18
CA ASN A 127 1.60 -19.00 -0.77
C ASN A 127 0.18 -18.81 -1.31
N THR A 128 -0.60 -17.95 -0.66
CA THR A 128 -1.96 -17.64 -1.07
C THR A 128 -2.05 -16.64 -2.21
N ASP A 129 -0.93 -16.04 -2.66
CA ASP A 129 -0.93 -15.22 -3.89
C ASP A 129 -1.37 -16.09 -5.10
N VAL A 130 -0.97 -17.37 -5.16
CA VAL A 130 -1.38 -18.25 -6.28
C VAL A 130 -2.89 -18.54 -6.26
N ILE A 131 -3.50 -18.60 -5.08
CA ILE A 131 -4.95 -18.74 -4.90
C ILE A 131 -5.64 -17.44 -5.32
N GLY A 132 -5.14 -16.30 -4.83
CA GLY A 132 -5.65 -14.98 -5.20
C GLY A 132 -5.67 -14.76 -6.71
N ILE A 133 -4.61 -15.15 -7.42
CA ILE A 133 -4.52 -15.05 -8.88
C ILE A 133 -5.53 -15.97 -9.57
N ARG A 134 -5.55 -17.27 -9.21
CA ARG A 134 -6.49 -18.24 -9.81
C ARG A 134 -7.93 -17.79 -9.61
N ASP A 135 -8.31 -17.48 -8.38
CA ASP A 135 -9.70 -17.18 -8.02
C ASP A 135 -10.14 -15.82 -8.57
N SER A 136 -9.24 -14.86 -8.71
CA SER A 136 -9.53 -13.61 -9.44
C SER A 136 -10.08 -13.92 -10.84
N PHE A 137 -9.45 -14.81 -11.60
CA PHE A 137 -9.96 -15.22 -12.91
C PHE A 137 -11.24 -16.06 -12.81
N TYR A 138 -11.25 -17.08 -11.94
CA TYR A 138 -12.35 -18.06 -11.89
C TYR A 138 -13.66 -17.47 -11.35
N GLN A 139 -13.60 -16.39 -10.58
CA GLN A 139 -14.76 -15.72 -10.01
C GLN A 139 -15.27 -14.56 -10.88
N ASN A 140 -14.45 -14.01 -11.78
CA ASN A 140 -14.80 -12.85 -12.61
C ASN A 140 -15.09 -13.20 -14.08
N ILE A 141 -15.01 -14.47 -14.46
CA ILE A 141 -15.08 -14.93 -15.84
C ILE A 141 -16.05 -16.09 -15.98
N ASP A 142 -17.00 -15.94 -16.90
CA ASP A 142 -17.90 -17.02 -17.26
C ASP A 142 -17.15 -18.13 -17.99
N ASN A 143 -17.29 -19.37 -17.50
CA ASN A 143 -16.64 -20.57 -18.06
C ASN A 143 -15.12 -20.38 -18.27
N PRO A 144 -14.34 -20.17 -17.18
CA PRO A 144 -12.93 -19.79 -17.26
C PRO A 144 -12.08 -20.84 -17.99
N ASP A 145 -12.40 -22.13 -17.85
CA ASP A 145 -11.69 -23.20 -18.54
C ASP A 145 -11.77 -23.06 -20.07
N ALA A 146 -12.91 -22.62 -20.62
CA ALA A 146 -13.04 -22.37 -22.06
C ALA A 146 -12.24 -21.14 -22.53
N VAL A 147 -11.94 -20.20 -21.62
CA VAL A 147 -11.17 -19.00 -21.90
C VAL A 147 -9.66 -19.26 -21.79
N PHE A 148 -9.21 -20.03 -20.80
CA PHE A 148 -7.79 -20.11 -20.42
C PHE A 148 -7.12 -21.47 -20.70
N HIS A 149 -7.83 -22.59 -20.55
CA HIS A 149 -7.24 -23.91 -20.64
C HIS A 149 -6.70 -24.18 -22.05
N ASN A 150 -5.46 -24.66 -22.13
CA ASN A 150 -4.75 -24.92 -23.39
C ASN A 150 -4.57 -23.70 -24.30
N LYS A 151 -4.82 -22.48 -23.80
CA LYS A 151 -4.50 -21.23 -24.49
C LYS A 151 -3.22 -20.62 -23.95
N PRO A 152 -2.57 -19.70 -24.68
CA PRO A 152 -1.44 -18.96 -24.13
C PRO A 152 -1.88 -18.04 -22.98
N ALA A 153 -0.93 -17.66 -22.14
CA ALA A 153 -1.07 -16.59 -21.16
C ALA A 153 0.11 -15.63 -21.24
N LEU A 154 -0.01 -14.44 -20.66
CA LEU A 154 1.03 -13.44 -20.57
C LEU A 154 1.24 -13.06 -19.10
N VAL A 155 2.49 -12.99 -18.66
CA VAL A 155 2.89 -12.42 -17.38
C VAL A 155 3.81 -11.23 -17.65
N VAL A 156 3.44 -10.08 -17.10
CA VAL A 156 4.22 -8.83 -17.22
C VAL A 156 4.92 -8.58 -15.88
N GLY A 157 6.25 -8.50 -15.89
CA GLY A 157 7.11 -8.36 -14.71
C GLY A 157 7.91 -9.64 -14.35
N GLY A 158 9.00 -9.46 -13.58
CA GLY A 158 9.92 -10.53 -13.14
C GLY A 158 9.95 -10.83 -11.63
N GLY A 159 9.10 -10.16 -10.84
CA GLY A 159 9.14 -10.22 -9.36
C GLY A 159 8.50 -11.47 -8.73
N GLY A 160 8.31 -11.42 -7.40
CA GLY A 160 7.70 -12.52 -6.64
C GLY A 160 6.27 -12.85 -7.08
N ALA A 161 5.45 -11.83 -7.37
CA ALA A 161 4.09 -12.02 -7.88
C ALA A 161 4.08 -12.73 -9.26
N ALA A 162 5.08 -12.47 -10.12
CA ALA A 162 5.20 -13.12 -11.42
C ALA A 162 5.43 -14.64 -11.27
N ARG A 163 6.24 -15.07 -10.30
CA ARG A 163 6.43 -16.51 -10.01
C ARG A 163 5.14 -17.18 -9.54
N SER A 164 4.37 -16.51 -8.67
CA SER A 164 3.04 -16.98 -8.27
C SER A 164 2.07 -17.05 -9.45
N ALA A 165 2.08 -16.04 -10.33
CA ALA A 165 1.25 -16.03 -11.54
C ALA A 165 1.58 -17.20 -12.47
N ILE A 166 2.87 -17.44 -12.74
CA ILE A 166 3.33 -18.56 -13.56
C ILE A 166 2.86 -19.89 -12.98
N TYR A 167 2.99 -20.09 -11.65
CA TYR A 167 2.53 -21.30 -10.99
C TYR A 167 1.02 -21.50 -11.16
N ALA A 168 0.21 -20.48 -10.81
CA ALA A 168 -1.25 -20.55 -10.92
C ALA A 168 -1.71 -20.84 -12.35
N LEU A 169 -1.17 -20.10 -13.32
CA LEU A 169 -1.48 -20.25 -14.73
C LEU A 169 -1.13 -21.65 -15.25
N ARG A 170 0.07 -22.15 -14.92
CA ARG A 170 0.57 -23.44 -15.41
C ARG A 170 -0.12 -24.63 -14.74
N LYS A 171 -0.08 -24.69 -13.40
CA LYS A 171 -0.47 -25.88 -12.61
C LYS A 171 -1.97 -25.98 -12.44
N TRP A 172 -2.66 -24.86 -12.25
CA TRP A 172 -4.08 -24.87 -11.88
C TRP A 172 -5.00 -24.43 -13.02
N MET A 173 -4.61 -23.42 -13.79
CA MET A 173 -5.40 -22.94 -14.93
C MET A 173 -5.08 -23.66 -16.25
N LYS A 174 -4.04 -24.51 -16.26
CA LYS A 174 -3.65 -25.39 -17.38
C LYS A 174 -3.47 -24.64 -18.70
N VAL A 175 -2.87 -23.45 -18.64
CA VAL A 175 -2.51 -22.71 -19.86
C VAL A 175 -1.43 -23.47 -20.64
N LYS A 176 -1.34 -23.27 -21.96
CA LYS A 176 -0.42 -24.01 -22.84
C LYS A 176 1.00 -23.44 -22.82
N THR A 177 1.12 -22.13 -23.01
CA THR A 177 2.40 -21.40 -23.11
C THR A 177 2.26 -20.12 -22.30
N ILE A 178 3.31 -19.70 -21.60
CA ILE A 178 3.30 -18.45 -20.84
C ILE A 178 4.36 -17.54 -21.44
N TYR A 179 3.90 -16.43 -22.02
CA TYR A 179 4.74 -15.35 -22.48
C TYR A 179 5.18 -14.52 -21.27
N LEU A 180 6.47 -14.21 -21.20
CA LEU A 180 7.07 -13.35 -20.18
C LEU A 180 7.54 -12.06 -20.83
N VAL A 181 7.12 -10.94 -20.26
CA VAL A 181 7.54 -9.60 -20.69
C VAL A 181 8.06 -8.87 -19.46
N ASN A 182 9.30 -8.40 -19.52
CA ASN A 182 9.91 -7.62 -18.46
C ASN A 182 10.94 -6.66 -19.05
N ARG A 183 11.21 -5.56 -18.35
CA ARG A 183 12.28 -4.63 -18.71
C ARG A 183 13.67 -5.28 -18.54
N ASP A 184 13.83 -6.10 -17.50
CA ASP A 184 15.09 -6.78 -17.16
C ASP A 184 15.11 -8.21 -17.71
N GLU A 185 15.99 -8.46 -18.68
CA GLU A 185 16.19 -9.78 -19.28
C GLU A 185 16.83 -10.80 -18.34
N ALA A 186 17.72 -10.36 -17.44
CA ALA A 186 18.37 -11.23 -16.47
C ALA A 186 17.34 -11.77 -15.47
N GLU A 187 16.40 -10.92 -15.02
CA GLU A 187 15.27 -11.37 -14.19
C GLU A 187 14.41 -12.43 -14.88
N VAL A 188 14.07 -12.24 -16.16
CA VAL A 188 13.28 -13.25 -16.90
C VAL A 188 14.03 -14.56 -17.02
N THR A 189 15.33 -14.49 -17.30
CA THR A 189 16.19 -15.68 -17.38
C THR A 189 16.22 -16.42 -16.04
N ALA A 190 16.36 -15.69 -14.92
CA ALA A 190 16.33 -16.26 -13.58
C ALA A 190 14.96 -16.90 -13.27
N VAL A 191 13.85 -16.22 -13.59
CA VAL A 191 12.50 -16.77 -13.41
C VAL A 191 12.29 -18.06 -14.20
N ILE A 192 12.72 -18.11 -15.47
CA ILE A 192 12.61 -19.32 -16.30
C ILE A 192 13.42 -20.45 -15.70
N ALA A 193 14.67 -20.19 -15.31
CA ALA A 193 15.55 -21.19 -14.70
C ALA A 193 14.97 -21.74 -13.39
N ASP A 194 14.52 -20.86 -12.49
CA ASP A 194 13.88 -21.23 -11.22
C ASP A 194 12.66 -22.12 -11.48
N CYS A 195 11.75 -21.70 -12.35
CA CYS A 195 10.52 -22.45 -12.63
C CYS A 195 10.83 -23.81 -13.28
N ALA A 196 11.87 -23.90 -14.12
CA ALA A 196 12.31 -25.14 -14.74
C ALA A 196 12.87 -26.12 -13.70
N GLU A 197 13.74 -25.65 -12.80
CA GLU A 197 14.27 -26.45 -11.69
C GLU A 197 13.16 -26.99 -10.78
N ARG A 198 12.12 -26.18 -10.58
CA ARG A 198 10.95 -26.50 -9.74
C ARG A 198 9.86 -27.30 -10.48
N GLY A 199 10.09 -27.67 -11.74
CA GLY A 199 9.21 -28.59 -12.48
C GLY A 199 7.92 -27.97 -13.04
N TYR A 200 7.90 -26.65 -13.27
CA TYR A 200 6.76 -25.96 -13.91
C TYR A 200 7.17 -24.88 -14.93
N GLY A 201 8.44 -24.85 -15.33
CA GLY A 201 8.99 -23.92 -16.34
C GLY A 201 8.82 -24.35 -17.80
N GLU A 202 8.16 -25.47 -18.08
CA GLU A 202 7.88 -25.89 -19.45
C GLU A 202 7.02 -24.82 -20.16
N GLY A 203 7.36 -24.49 -21.41
CA GLY A 203 6.59 -23.56 -22.23
C GLY A 203 6.60 -22.11 -21.75
N LEU A 204 7.58 -21.71 -20.94
CA LEU A 204 7.87 -20.28 -20.68
C LEU A 204 8.64 -19.69 -21.87
N LEU A 205 8.22 -18.53 -22.35
CA LEU A 205 8.83 -17.86 -23.50
C LEU A 205 9.01 -16.37 -23.21
N HIS A 206 10.26 -15.90 -23.22
CA HIS A 206 10.55 -14.46 -23.14
C HIS A 206 10.21 -13.78 -24.47
N VAL A 207 9.32 -12.79 -24.42
CA VAL A 207 8.95 -11.94 -25.56
C VAL A 207 9.60 -10.57 -25.39
N LYS A 208 10.61 -10.30 -26.20
CA LYS A 208 11.49 -9.12 -26.10
C LYS A 208 11.11 -7.98 -27.04
N THR A 209 10.41 -8.29 -28.13
CA THR A 209 10.16 -7.31 -29.20
C THR A 209 8.71 -7.34 -29.67
N VAL A 210 8.26 -6.20 -30.18
CA VAL A 210 6.92 -6.03 -30.78
C VAL A 210 6.70 -7.04 -31.91
N SER A 211 7.71 -7.27 -32.76
CA SER A 211 7.61 -8.25 -33.85
C SER A 211 7.40 -9.68 -33.34
N GLN A 212 8.00 -10.06 -32.20
CA GLN A 212 7.71 -11.36 -31.58
C GLN A 212 6.27 -11.42 -31.08
N ALA A 213 5.79 -10.40 -30.37
CA ALA A 213 4.40 -10.35 -29.90
C ALA A 213 3.38 -10.39 -31.06
N GLN A 214 3.67 -9.70 -32.17
CA GLN A 214 2.84 -9.73 -33.38
C GLN A 214 2.72 -11.14 -33.97
N ALA A 215 3.79 -11.93 -33.96
CA ALA A 215 3.81 -13.29 -34.51
C ALA A 215 3.18 -14.36 -33.59
N LEU A 216 3.03 -14.07 -32.30
CA LEU A 216 2.51 -15.01 -31.30
C LEU A 216 0.97 -15.00 -31.24
N GLU A 217 0.40 -16.09 -30.77
CA GLU A 217 -1.04 -16.24 -30.53
C GLU A 217 -1.51 -15.30 -29.40
N ALA A 218 -2.78 -14.89 -29.42
CA ALA A 218 -3.34 -14.06 -28.36
C ALA A 218 -3.41 -14.83 -27.03
N PRO A 219 -3.00 -14.24 -25.90
CA PRO A 219 -3.19 -14.88 -24.60
C PRO A 219 -4.68 -14.87 -24.20
N GLY A 220 -5.12 -15.92 -23.50
CA GLY A 220 -6.42 -15.94 -22.85
C GLY A 220 -6.40 -15.21 -21.50
N ALA A 221 -5.28 -15.30 -20.76
CA ALA A 221 -5.09 -14.65 -19.47
C ALA A 221 -3.83 -13.78 -19.48
N ILE A 222 -3.93 -12.57 -18.94
CA ILE A 222 -2.79 -11.67 -18.71
C ILE A 222 -2.71 -11.38 -17.21
N VAL A 223 -1.53 -11.51 -16.61
CA VAL A 223 -1.28 -11.08 -15.22
C VAL A 223 -0.21 -10.01 -15.22
N ALA A 224 -0.60 -8.78 -14.89
CA ALA A 224 0.31 -7.65 -14.75
C ALA A 224 0.82 -7.60 -13.31
N CYS A 225 2.12 -7.88 -13.14
CA CYS A 225 2.80 -7.93 -11.85
C CYS A 225 3.72 -6.70 -11.62
N VAL A 226 3.50 -5.63 -12.37
CA VAL A 226 4.30 -4.40 -12.32
C VAL A 226 3.55 -3.31 -11.54
N PRO A 227 4.27 -2.41 -10.85
CA PRO A 227 3.67 -1.17 -10.36
C PRO A 227 3.08 -0.33 -11.50
N ASP A 228 2.11 0.53 -11.16
CA ASP A 228 1.54 1.48 -12.12
C ASP A 228 2.40 2.76 -12.22
N PHE A 229 3.55 2.64 -12.85
CA PHE A 229 4.42 3.76 -13.20
C PHE A 229 4.46 3.98 -14.71
N GLU A 230 4.67 5.24 -15.11
CA GLU A 230 4.93 5.56 -16.50
C GLU A 230 6.31 4.97 -16.90
N PRO A 231 6.43 4.31 -18.06
CA PRO A 231 7.71 3.81 -18.52
C PRO A 231 8.65 4.96 -18.92
N GLU A 232 9.84 5.01 -18.33
CA GLU A 232 10.82 6.08 -18.56
C GLU A 232 12.02 5.59 -19.39
N THR A 233 12.51 4.38 -19.08
CA THR A 233 13.67 3.79 -19.74
C THR A 233 13.30 3.14 -21.08
N GLU A 234 14.27 3.00 -21.99
CA GLU A 234 14.06 2.32 -23.27
C GLU A 234 13.55 0.87 -23.09
N GLU A 235 14.02 0.18 -22.05
CA GLU A 235 13.61 -1.16 -21.68
C GLU A 235 12.14 -1.21 -21.23
N GLU A 236 11.71 -0.25 -20.41
CA GLU A 236 10.32 -0.14 -19.94
C GLU A 236 9.38 0.23 -21.07
N ILE A 237 9.74 1.21 -21.88
CA ILE A 237 8.95 1.63 -23.05
C ILE A 237 8.78 0.45 -24.00
N ARG A 238 9.86 -0.32 -24.25
CA ARG A 238 9.81 -1.53 -25.06
C ARG A 238 8.91 -2.61 -24.43
N ALA A 239 9.03 -2.86 -23.13
CA ALA A 239 8.17 -3.83 -22.43
C ALA A 239 6.68 -3.43 -22.47
N ARG A 240 6.37 -2.14 -22.31
CA ARG A 240 5.00 -1.60 -22.47
C ARG A 240 4.50 -1.81 -23.90
N ALA A 241 5.28 -1.45 -24.92
CA ALA A 241 4.90 -1.63 -26.32
C ALA A 241 4.65 -3.11 -26.69
N VAL A 242 5.46 -4.03 -26.18
CA VAL A 242 5.25 -5.48 -26.32
C VAL A 242 3.94 -5.92 -25.68
N THR A 243 3.66 -5.44 -24.46
CA THR A 243 2.42 -5.74 -23.74
C THR A 243 1.19 -5.22 -24.50
N GLU A 244 1.23 -3.97 -24.94
CA GLU A 244 0.14 -3.35 -25.71
C GLU A 244 -0.12 -4.05 -27.05
N THR A 245 0.93 -4.59 -27.68
CA THR A 245 0.81 -5.40 -28.90
C THR A 245 -0.01 -6.67 -28.66
N PHE A 246 0.09 -7.29 -27.48
CA PHE A 246 -0.80 -8.39 -27.10
C PHE A 246 -2.22 -7.89 -26.83
N LEU A 247 -2.37 -6.71 -26.22
CA LEU A 247 -3.69 -6.13 -25.97
C LEU A 247 -4.43 -5.79 -27.29
N ASP A 248 -3.71 -5.49 -28.37
CA ASP A 248 -4.29 -5.21 -29.70
C ASP A 248 -4.80 -6.45 -30.46
N LYS A 249 -4.52 -7.66 -29.98
CA LYS A 249 -4.97 -8.89 -30.64
C LYS A 249 -6.49 -8.96 -30.70
N GLU A 250 -7.05 -9.45 -31.81
CA GLU A 250 -8.50 -9.53 -32.00
C GLU A 250 -9.19 -10.41 -30.93
N GLN A 251 -8.58 -11.54 -30.59
CA GLN A 251 -9.09 -12.40 -29.53
C GLN A 251 -8.78 -11.79 -28.16
N LYS A 252 -9.82 -11.61 -27.35
CA LYS A 252 -9.74 -11.06 -26.00
C LYS A 252 -9.96 -12.15 -24.97
N GLY A 253 -9.38 -11.92 -23.81
CA GLY A 253 -9.65 -12.70 -22.61
C GLY A 253 -9.72 -11.75 -21.41
N ALA A 254 -8.97 -12.07 -20.36
CA ALA A 254 -8.95 -11.27 -19.15
C ALA A 254 -7.55 -10.82 -18.77
N ILE A 255 -7.47 -9.63 -18.18
CA ILE A 255 -6.25 -9.10 -17.56
C ILE A 255 -6.50 -8.93 -16.06
N LEU A 256 -5.62 -9.51 -15.25
CA LEU A 256 -5.53 -9.26 -13.81
C LEU A 256 -4.39 -8.28 -13.56
N GLU A 257 -4.73 -7.13 -13.00
CA GLU A 257 -3.75 -6.20 -12.43
C GLU A 257 -3.44 -6.62 -11.00
N MET A 258 -2.19 -6.94 -10.68
CA MET A 258 -1.81 -7.22 -9.28
C MET A 258 -1.66 -5.93 -8.47
N CYS A 259 -1.47 -4.79 -9.15
CA CYS A 259 -1.41 -3.48 -8.52
C CYS A 259 -2.81 -3.05 -8.05
N TYR A 260 -2.91 -2.64 -6.78
CA TYR A 260 -4.12 -2.03 -6.22
C TYR A 260 -3.84 -0.72 -5.48
N ASN A 261 -2.57 -0.31 -5.39
CA ASN A 261 -2.10 0.85 -4.66
C ASN A 261 -1.12 1.64 -5.55
N PRO A 262 -1.27 2.97 -5.70
CA PRO A 262 -2.16 3.88 -4.95
C PRO A 262 -3.65 3.79 -5.33
N THR A 263 -3.96 3.16 -6.45
CA THR A 263 -5.31 2.92 -6.97
C THR A 263 -5.36 1.56 -7.67
N PRO A 264 -6.49 0.84 -7.66
CA PRO A 264 -6.68 -0.33 -8.50
C PRO A 264 -7.00 0.01 -9.96
N PHE A 265 -7.31 1.27 -10.27
CA PHE A 265 -7.53 1.73 -11.64
C PHE A 265 -6.20 2.15 -12.28
N THR A 266 -5.47 1.17 -12.81
CA THR A 266 -4.13 1.38 -13.41
C THR A 266 -4.22 1.86 -14.85
N ARG A 267 -3.14 2.48 -15.36
CA ARG A 267 -3.05 2.91 -16.77
C ARG A 267 -3.16 1.73 -17.73
N LEU A 268 -2.45 0.63 -17.43
CA LEU A 268 -2.47 -0.57 -18.26
C LEU A 268 -3.84 -1.26 -18.23
N GLY A 269 -4.53 -1.25 -17.09
CA GLY A 269 -5.92 -1.67 -16.97
C GLY A 269 -6.84 -0.87 -17.87
N GLY A 270 -6.75 0.46 -17.85
CA GLY A 270 -7.52 1.34 -18.74
C GLY A 270 -7.27 1.07 -20.22
N ILE A 271 -6.00 0.94 -20.64
CA ILE A 271 -5.65 0.58 -22.02
C ILE A 271 -6.24 -0.77 -22.42
N ALA A 272 -6.24 -1.75 -21.51
CA ALA A 272 -6.80 -3.06 -21.78
C ALA A 272 -8.33 -3.01 -21.91
N GLU A 273 -9.01 -2.24 -21.05
CA GLU A 273 -10.47 -2.00 -21.11
C GLU A 273 -10.88 -1.35 -22.43
N ASP A 274 -10.17 -0.29 -22.84
CA ASP A 274 -10.40 0.40 -24.13
C ASP A 274 -10.23 -0.55 -25.32
N LYS A 275 -9.31 -1.52 -25.20
CA LYS A 275 -9.07 -2.57 -26.20
C LYS A 275 -10.03 -3.76 -26.07
N GLY A 276 -11.02 -3.71 -25.18
CA GLY A 276 -12.08 -4.71 -25.03
C GLY A 276 -11.70 -5.95 -24.21
N TRP A 277 -10.65 -5.87 -23.39
CA TRP A 277 -10.32 -6.94 -22.43
C TRP A 277 -11.22 -6.86 -21.19
N LYS A 278 -11.51 -8.01 -20.59
CA LYS A 278 -12.10 -8.03 -19.26
C LYS A 278 -11.04 -7.69 -18.22
N VAL A 279 -11.11 -6.51 -17.63
CA VAL A 279 -10.21 -6.09 -16.55
C VAL A 279 -10.67 -6.64 -15.22
N ILE A 280 -9.73 -7.23 -14.48
CA ILE A 280 -9.88 -7.72 -13.11
C ILE A 280 -8.91 -6.92 -12.25
N LEU A 281 -9.45 -6.24 -11.24
CA LEU A 281 -8.70 -5.31 -10.39
C LEU A 281 -7.84 -6.07 -9.36
N GLY A 282 -6.74 -5.46 -8.92
CA GLY A 282 -5.85 -6.08 -7.91
C GLY A 282 -6.47 -6.25 -6.54
N THR A 283 -7.60 -5.59 -6.28
CA THR A 283 -8.43 -5.83 -5.10
C THR A 283 -8.97 -7.25 -5.07
N GLU A 284 -9.28 -7.86 -6.23
CA GLU A 284 -9.75 -9.24 -6.29
C GLU A 284 -8.66 -10.21 -5.81
N ALA A 285 -7.42 -10.02 -6.28
CA ALA A 285 -6.29 -10.84 -5.85
C ALA A 285 -6.01 -10.68 -4.35
N LEU A 286 -6.09 -9.44 -3.83
CA LEU A 286 -6.01 -9.15 -2.39
C LEU A 286 -7.11 -9.87 -1.59
N ILE A 287 -8.36 -9.84 -2.08
CA ILE A 287 -9.51 -10.43 -1.39
C ILE A 287 -9.37 -11.94 -1.31
N TYR A 288 -9.19 -12.60 -2.45
CA TYR A 288 -9.15 -14.07 -2.49
C TYR A 288 -7.90 -14.64 -1.82
N GLN A 289 -6.75 -13.94 -1.89
CA GLN A 289 -5.60 -14.37 -1.11
C GLN A 289 -5.85 -14.25 0.40
N GLY A 290 -6.54 -13.19 0.85
CA GLY A 290 -6.79 -12.89 2.25
C GLY A 290 -7.80 -13.88 2.85
N LEU A 291 -8.87 -14.16 2.10
CA LEU A 291 -9.83 -15.21 2.44
C LEU A 291 -9.13 -16.58 2.59
N GLU A 292 -8.21 -16.91 1.69
CA GLU A 292 -7.44 -18.15 1.80
C GLU A 292 -6.53 -18.17 3.03
N GLN A 293 -5.93 -17.03 3.41
CA GLN A 293 -5.18 -16.91 4.66
C GLN A 293 -6.06 -17.22 5.88
N ASP A 294 -7.26 -16.65 5.91
CA ASP A 294 -8.19 -16.86 7.00
C ASP A 294 -8.68 -18.31 7.12
N LYS A 295 -8.63 -19.11 6.04
CA LYS A 295 -8.96 -20.54 6.14
C LYS A 295 -7.96 -21.26 7.04
N TYR A 296 -6.68 -20.92 6.89
CA TYR A 296 -5.60 -21.46 7.71
C TYR A 296 -5.69 -21.01 9.16
N TRP A 297 -6.09 -19.76 9.42
CA TRP A 297 -6.09 -19.20 10.77
C TRP A 297 -7.35 -19.49 11.58
N THR A 298 -8.52 -19.38 10.93
CA THR A 298 -9.83 -19.54 11.58
C THR A 298 -10.35 -20.97 11.50
N GLY A 299 -9.84 -21.77 10.55
CA GLY A 299 -10.35 -23.10 10.24
C GLY A 299 -11.71 -23.09 9.51
N LYS A 300 -12.18 -21.92 9.08
CA LYS A 300 -13.42 -21.75 8.32
C LYS A 300 -13.23 -22.09 6.85
N THR A 301 -14.28 -22.63 6.25
CA THR A 301 -14.40 -22.81 4.80
C THR A 301 -14.70 -21.48 4.11
N LEU A 302 -14.55 -21.41 2.79
CA LEU A 302 -14.83 -20.18 2.04
C LEU A 302 -16.31 -19.80 2.14
N GLU A 303 -17.18 -20.82 2.16
CA GLU A 303 -18.64 -20.68 2.26
C GLU A 303 -19.09 -20.15 3.63
N GLU A 304 -18.27 -20.32 4.67
CA GLU A 304 -18.51 -19.76 6.00
C GLU A 304 -17.97 -18.33 6.14
N MET A 305 -17.24 -17.81 5.15
CA MET A 305 -16.65 -16.46 5.20
C MET A 305 -17.55 -15.40 4.58
N PRO A 306 -17.45 -14.14 5.04
CA PRO A 306 -18.29 -13.05 4.55
C PRO A 306 -17.77 -12.44 3.24
N ILE A 307 -17.62 -13.26 2.20
CA ILE A 307 -17.00 -12.86 0.92
C ILE A 307 -17.63 -11.57 0.35
N GLU A 308 -18.97 -11.54 0.23
CA GLU A 308 -19.68 -10.37 -0.30
C GLU A 308 -19.45 -9.11 0.55
N LYS A 309 -19.43 -9.23 1.88
CA LYS A 309 -19.16 -8.08 2.77
C LYS A 309 -17.73 -7.59 2.64
N VAL A 310 -16.77 -8.50 2.44
CA VAL A 310 -15.38 -8.14 2.19
C VAL A 310 -15.25 -7.39 0.86
N HIS A 311 -15.89 -7.85 -0.22
CA HIS A 311 -15.90 -7.11 -1.49
C HIS A 311 -16.49 -5.71 -1.33
N VAL A 312 -17.66 -5.59 -0.69
CA VAL A 312 -18.30 -4.28 -0.46
C VAL A 312 -17.39 -3.38 0.38
N ALA A 313 -16.87 -3.86 1.50
CA ALA A 313 -16.02 -3.06 2.38
C ALA A 313 -14.72 -2.62 1.70
N ILE A 314 -14.09 -3.48 0.91
CA ILE A 314 -12.88 -3.13 0.15
C ILE A 314 -13.21 -2.12 -0.96
N ALA A 315 -14.31 -2.31 -1.69
CA ALA A 315 -14.76 -1.36 -2.70
C ALA A 315 -15.05 0.02 -2.11
N GLU A 316 -15.75 0.08 -0.97
CA GLU A 316 -16.01 1.32 -0.22
C GLU A 316 -14.69 1.96 0.24
N LYS A 317 -13.75 1.18 0.76
CA LYS A 317 -12.46 1.71 1.22
C LYS A 317 -11.61 2.24 0.06
N VAL A 318 -11.66 1.59 -1.08
CA VAL A 318 -11.01 2.05 -2.33
C VAL A 318 -11.69 3.31 -2.85
N ALA A 319 -13.02 3.36 -2.86
CA ALA A 319 -13.78 4.53 -3.27
C ALA A 319 -13.46 5.72 -2.37
N GLN A 320 -13.39 5.54 -1.04
CA GLN A 320 -12.96 6.57 -0.10
C GLN A 320 -11.54 7.06 -0.38
N ARG A 321 -10.60 6.16 -0.71
CA ARG A 321 -9.24 6.55 -1.12
C ARG A 321 -9.21 7.31 -2.45
N ALA A 322 -10.11 6.98 -3.37
CA ALA A 322 -10.24 7.67 -4.65
C ALA A 322 -10.94 9.03 -4.49
N GLU A 323 -11.95 9.14 -3.64
CA GLU A 323 -12.67 10.37 -3.29
C GLU A 323 -11.79 11.33 -2.48
N ALA A 324 -10.98 10.80 -1.54
CA ALA A 324 -9.94 11.57 -0.88
C ALA A 324 -8.86 12.09 -1.87
N LYS A 325 -8.80 11.53 -3.08
CA LYS A 325 -7.93 11.96 -4.19
C LYS A 325 -8.67 12.76 -5.27
N LEU A 326 -10.00 12.82 -5.24
CA LEU A 326 -10.82 13.61 -6.17
C LEU A 326 -11.05 15.00 -5.53
N PRO A 327 -10.65 16.10 -6.19
CA PRO A 327 -10.99 17.42 -5.70
C PRO A 327 -12.52 17.57 -5.62
N TYR A 328 -12.99 18.09 -4.49
CA TYR A 328 -14.37 18.40 -4.20
C TYR A 328 -14.91 19.45 -5.19
N SER A 329 -15.31 19.05 -6.40
CA SER A 329 -16.05 19.94 -7.31
C SER A 329 -17.03 19.18 -8.20
N LEU A 330 -18.03 18.53 -7.62
CA LEU A 330 -19.14 18.02 -8.44
C LEU A 330 -20.50 18.01 -7.71
N PHE A 331 -20.78 18.95 -6.81
CA PHE A 331 -22.18 19.30 -6.47
C PHE A 331 -22.27 20.74 -5.95
N THR A 332 -22.49 21.70 -6.86
CA THR A 332 -23.50 22.76 -6.73
C THR A 332 -23.58 23.52 -8.05
N LYS A 333 -24.81 23.66 -8.55
CA LYS A 333 -25.19 24.51 -9.68
C LYS A 333 -24.73 25.96 -9.48
N ASP A 334 -24.36 26.56 -10.61
CA ASP A 334 -24.30 27.99 -10.91
C ASP A 334 -23.56 28.87 -9.89
N ILE A 335 -22.34 29.31 -10.23
CA ILE A 335 -21.84 30.69 -10.04
C ILE A 335 -20.57 30.87 -10.90
N THR A 336 -20.45 32.07 -11.45
CA THR A 336 -19.52 32.63 -12.44
C THR A 336 -18.04 32.24 -12.35
N MET A 337 -17.45 31.98 -13.53
CA MET A 337 -16.03 31.79 -13.84
C MET A 337 -15.11 32.83 -13.15
N ALA A 338 -14.27 32.35 -12.23
CA ALA A 338 -13.03 33.00 -11.81
C ALA A 338 -11.85 32.06 -12.18
N ASP A 339 -10.73 32.64 -12.60
CA ASP A 339 -9.51 31.96 -13.08
C ASP A 339 -9.08 30.77 -12.19
N THR A 340 -9.22 29.54 -12.70
CA THR A 340 -9.07 28.28 -11.95
C THR A 340 -7.67 27.65 -12.04
N SER A 341 -6.65 28.42 -12.45
CA SER A 341 -5.28 27.91 -12.64
C SER A 341 -4.54 27.65 -11.31
N LYS A 342 -4.74 28.49 -10.28
CA LYS A 342 -4.05 28.39 -8.98
C LYS A 342 -4.88 27.65 -7.92
N PRO A 343 -4.23 26.88 -7.02
CA PRO A 343 -4.92 26.28 -5.88
C PRO A 343 -5.39 27.36 -4.89
N ARG A 344 -6.40 27.03 -4.07
CA ARG A 344 -6.78 27.88 -2.94
C ARG A 344 -5.57 28.02 -1.98
N PRO A 345 -5.35 29.20 -1.38
CA PRO A 345 -4.39 29.35 -0.30
C PRO A 345 -4.54 28.27 0.77
N LEU A 346 -3.44 27.91 1.41
CA LEU A 346 -3.41 26.85 2.42
C LEU A 346 -2.84 27.40 3.72
N PHE A 347 -3.61 27.36 4.79
CA PHE A 347 -3.13 27.63 6.14
C PHE A 347 -2.46 26.38 6.70
N ILE A 348 -1.15 26.46 6.93
CA ILE A 348 -0.38 25.40 7.58
C ILE A 348 -0.12 25.73 9.04
N TYR A 349 -0.10 24.68 9.85
CA TYR A 349 0.28 24.73 11.24
C TYR A 349 1.18 23.52 11.55
N GLY A 350 1.68 23.43 12.78
CA GLY A 350 2.38 22.22 13.20
C GLY A 350 3.72 22.01 12.53
N THR A 351 4.04 20.77 12.19
CA THR A 351 5.33 20.35 11.62
C THR A 351 5.63 21.05 10.30
N LEU A 352 4.62 21.29 9.45
CA LEU A 352 4.78 22.02 8.18
C LEU A 352 5.24 23.47 8.35
N ARG A 353 5.21 24.04 9.55
CA ARG A 353 5.81 25.36 9.81
C ARG A 353 7.33 25.31 9.93
N ALA A 354 7.92 24.14 10.15
CA ALA A 354 9.37 23.99 10.12
C ALA A 354 9.87 24.18 8.68
N ARG A 355 10.56 25.30 8.41
CA ARG A 355 11.00 25.68 7.06
C ARG A 355 11.78 24.57 6.33
N PRO A 356 12.72 23.83 6.97
CA PRO A 356 13.40 22.72 6.30
C PRO A 356 12.44 21.60 5.86
N LEU A 357 11.46 21.26 6.70
CA LEU A 357 10.50 20.20 6.40
C LEU A 357 9.53 20.63 5.29
N LEU A 358 9.08 21.89 5.31
CA LEU A 358 8.26 22.45 4.24
C LEU A 358 9.01 22.52 2.91
N ALA A 359 10.29 22.92 2.94
CA ALA A 359 11.13 22.94 1.76
C ALA A 359 11.33 21.56 1.17
N TRP A 360 11.59 20.56 2.03
CA TRP A 360 11.65 19.17 1.63
C TRP A 360 10.31 18.70 1.04
N ALA A 361 9.18 18.97 1.69
CA ALA A 361 7.86 18.53 1.22
C ALA A 361 7.50 19.10 -0.17
N LEU A 362 7.95 20.31 -0.49
CA LEU A 362 7.65 20.97 -1.76
C LEU A 362 8.69 20.68 -2.86
N THR A 363 9.96 20.48 -2.50
CA THR A 363 11.07 20.47 -3.47
C THR A 363 11.94 19.21 -3.43
N GLY A 364 11.78 18.36 -2.40
CA GLY A 364 12.67 17.23 -2.13
C GLY A 364 14.01 17.62 -1.49
N ASP A 365 14.31 18.91 -1.34
CA ASP A 365 15.55 19.41 -0.73
C ASP A 365 15.25 20.28 0.51
N ALA A 366 15.61 19.77 1.69
CA ALA A 366 15.42 20.45 2.97
C ALA A 366 16.27 21.72 3.13
N ALA A 367 17.34 21.87 2.34
CA ALA A 367 18.19 23.06 2.37
C ALA A 367 17.55 24.26 1.63
N ASN A 368 16.57 24.03 0.75
CA ASN A 368 15.97 25.04 -0.13
C ASN A 368 14.93 25.93 0.58
N THR A 369 15.27 26.47 1.74
CA THR A 369 14.33 27.17 2.64
C THR A 369 14.06 28.63 2.25
N GLU A 370 14.98 29.30 1.57
CA GLU A 370 14.86 30.72 1.22
C GLU A 370 13.70 31.03 0.25
N PRO A 371 13.54 30.35 -0.91
CA PRO A 371 12.40 30.59 -1.79
C PRO A 371 11.07 30.17 -1.18
N ILE A 372 11.07 29.13 -0.33
CA ILE A 372 9.87 28.61 0.33
C ILE A 372 9.38 29.55 1.44
N SER A 373 10.31 30.22 2.12
CA SER A 373 9.96 31.23 3.13
C SER A 373 9.21 32.43 2.53
N ALA A 374 9.41 32.74 1.25
CA ALA A 374 8.68 33.80 0.56
C ALA A 374 7.22 33.44 0.24
N LEU A 375 6.87 32.14 0.25
CA LEU A 375 5.51 31.66 -0.01
C LEU A 375 4.63 31.68 1.25
N ALA A 376 5.24 31.79 2.43
CA ALA A 376 4.58 31.66 3.73
C ALA A 376 4.50 33.00 4.45
N SER A 377 3.29 33.41 4.83
CA SER A 377 3.05 34.63 5.63
C SER A 377 2.42 34.26 6.97
N PRO A 378 2.91 34.76 8.12
CA PRO A 378 2.29 34.50 9.41
C PRO A 378 0.81 34.89 9.43
N ALA A 379 -0.01 34.04 10.03
CA ALA A 379 -1.45 34.23 10.09
C ALA A 379 -2.09 33.50 11.28
N THR A 380 -3.37 33.74 11.52
CA THR A 380 -4.14 33.07 12.58
C THR A 380 -5.49 32.58 12.09
N VAL A 381 -6.01 31.52 12.71
CA VAL A 381 -7.36 30.99 12.46
C VAL A 381 -8.11 30.89 13.78
N ARG A 382 -9.36 31.36 13.80
CA ARG A 382 -10.23 31.36 14.99
C ARG A 382 -11.25 30.21 14.94
N GLY A 383 -11.69 29.77 16.12
CA GLY A 383 -12.66 28.67 16.27
C GLY A 383 -12.03 27.28 16.24
N TYR A 384 -10.72 27.20 16.43
CA TYR A 384 -9.95 25.96 16.41
C TYR A 384 -8.93 25.94 17.55
N ALA A 385 -8.58 24.74 18.01
CA ALA A 385 -7.56 24.53 19.02
C ALA A 385 -6.58 23.43 18.59
N ARG A 386 -5.30 23.64 18.92
CA ARG A 386 -4.19 22.72 18.63
C ARG A 386 -3.89 21.85 19.84
N TYR A 387 -3.69 20.56 19.59
CA TYR A 387 -3.44 19.52 20.58
C TYR A 387 -2.25 18.67 20.18
N ALA A 388 -1.53 18.11 21.15
CA ALA A 388 -0.57 17.04 20.86
C ALA A 388 -1.31 15.71 20.69
N VAL A 389 -0.84 14.91 19.73
CA VAL A 389 -1.34 13.55 19.52
C VAL A 389 -0.45 12.59 20.29
N ARG A 390 -1.05 11.72 21.11
CA ARG A 390 -0.31 10.80 21.98
C ARG A 390 0.68 9.95 21.18
N SER A 391 1.95 10.02 21.58
CA SER A 391 3.05 9.26 20.96
C SER A 391 3.30 9.58 19.48
N ARG A 392 2.95 10.79 19.03
CA ARG A 392 3.25 11.30 17.69
C ARG A 392 3.96 12.65 17.78
N ASP A 393 4.76 12.94 16.76
CA ASP A 393 5.53 14.19 16.69
C ASP A 393 4.76 15.32 15.98
N TYR A 394 3.58 15.03 15.44
CA TYR A 394 2.70 15.98 14.75
C TYR A 394 1.48 16.35 15.60
N PRO A 395 0.94 17.58 15.44
CA PRO A 395 -0.24 18.05 16.17
C PRO A 395 -1.55 17.65 15.51
N ALA A 396 -2.64 17.76 16.27
CA ALA A 396 -4.00 17.78 15.75
C ALA A 396 -4.62 19.15 15.95
N VAL A 397 -5.36 19.64 14.96
CA VAL A 397 -6.26 20.79 15.12
C VAL A 397 -7.70 20.33 14.98
N ILE A 398 -8.53 20.63 15.97
CA ILE A 398 -9.97 20.36 15.96
C ILE A 398 -10.76 21.65 16.19
N LYS A 399 -12.03 21.65 15.76
CA LYS A 399 -12.92 22.79 15.93
C LYS A 399 -13.23 23.00 17.41
N LYS A 400 -12.97 24.21 17.91
CA LYS A 400 -13.24 24.60 19.30
C LYS A 400 -13.49 26.10 19.38
N ASP A 401 -14.74 26.46 19.67
CA ASP A 401 -15.15 27.86 19.74
C ASP A 401 -14.37 28.63 20.82
N GLY A 402 -14.12 29.92 20.55
CA GLY A 402 -13.40 30.81 21.46
C GLY A 402 -11.89 30.58 21.55
N HIS A 403 -11.33 29.68 20.74
CA HIS A 403 -9.89 29.46 20.62
C HIS A 403 -9.37 30.01 19.29
N GLU A 404 -8.07 30.26 19.23
CA GLU A 404 -7.37 30.61 18.00
C GLU A 404 -6.03 29.86 17.94
N ILE A 405 -5.57 29.62 16.72
CA ILE A 405 -4.29 28.98 16.46
C ILE A 405 -3.44 29.85 15.54
N ASP A 406 -2.15 29.84 15.80
CA ASP A 406 -1.13 30.47 14.98
C ASP A 406 -0.61 29.51 13.90
N GLY A 407 -0.27 30.07 12.75
CA GLY A 407 0.22 29.32 11.60
C GLY A 407 0.76 30.24 10.52
N ASP A 408 0.95 29.69 9.33
CA ASP A 408 1.35 30.47 8.15
C ASP A 408 0.35 30.23 7.02
N LEU A 409 -0.04 31.29 6.32
CA LEU A 409 -0.75 31.20 5.05
C LEU A 409 0.26 30.97 3.91
N LEU A 410 0.10 29.87 3.19
CA LEU A 410 0.83 29.55 1.98
C LEU A 410 0.04 29.95 0.74
N ILE A 411 0.70 30.69 -0.14
CA ILE A 411 0.22 30.95 -1.50
C ILE A 411 1.02 30.07 -2.45
N LEU A 412 0.40 29.01 -2.94
CA LEU A 412 1.02 28.07 -3.87
C LEU A 412 0.69 28.47 -5.31
N GLU A 413 1.69 28.48 -6.17
CA GLU A 413 1.51 28.91 -7.56
C GLU A 413 0.79 27.87 -8.41
N THR A 414 0.91 26.59 -8.05
CA THR A 414 0.38 25.48 -8.85
C THR A 414 -0.29 24.40 -8.03
N LYS A 415 -1.18 23.63 -8.68
CA LYS A 415 -1.88 22.52 -8.04
C LYS A 415 -0.95 21.35 -7.74
N SER A 416 0.15 21.17 -8.48
CA SER A 416 1.17 20.16 -8.19
C SER A 416 1.82 20.40 -6.82
N LEU A 417 2.21 21.65 -6.53
CA LEU A 417 2.76 22.02 -5.21
C LEU A 417 1.75 21.80 -4.07
N ARG A 418 0.47 22.10 -4.32
CA ARG A 418 -0.60 21.80 -3.36
C ARG A 418 -0.70 20.30 -3.10
N LYS A 419 -0.69 19.50 -4.16
CA LYS A 419 -0.77 18.04 -4.07
C LYS A 419 0.39 17.43 -3.27
N LYS A 420 1.63 17.93 -3.44
CA LYS A 420 2.78 17.48 -2.65
C LYS A 420 2.54 17.63 -1.13
N LEU A 421 1.87 18.71 -0.71
CA LEU A 421 1.48 18.92 0.70
C LEU A 421 0.29 18.07 1.15
N ASP A 422 -0.72 17.87 0.29
CA ASP A 422 -1.85 16.98 0.60
C ASP A 422 -1.35 15.54 0.81
N ASP A 423 -0.41 15.09 -0.04
CA ASP A 423 0.21 13.75 0.05
C ASP A 423 1.12 13.62 1.28
N PHE A 424 1.78 14.72 1.71
CA PHE A 424 2.61 14.75 2.92
C PHE A 424 1.78 14.58 4.21
N GLU A 425 0.66 15.29 4.34
CA GLU A 425 -0.20 15.22 5.54
C GLU A 425 -1.01 13.93 5.61
N GLY A 426 -1.42 13.42 4.45
CA GLY A 426 -2.09 12.12 4.33
C GLY A 426 -3.50 12.07 4.93
N GLU A 427 -4.02 10.84 5.07
CA GLU A 427 -5.46 10.59 5.31
C GLU A 427 -5.93 10.83 6.77
N ILE A 428 -5.04 11.24 7.68
CA ILE A 428 -5.39 11.51 9.09
C ILE A 428 -5.89 12.95 9.31
N TYR A 429 -5.86 13.78 8.26
CA TYR A 429 -6.44 15.12 8.25
C TYR A 429 -7.42 15.30 7.09
N THR A 430 -8.37 16.21 7.26
CA THR A 430 -9.34 16.63 6.24
C THR A 430 -9.13 18.10 5.90
N PRO A 431 -8.81 18.44 4.65
CA PRO A 431 -8.77 19.83 4.20
C PRO A 431 -10.13 20.50 4.41
N THR A 432 -10.15 21.56 5.21
CA THR A 432 -11.35 22.28 5.62
C THR A 432 -11.20 23.77 5.30
N SER A 433 -12.20 24.37 4.64
CA SER A 433 -12.19 25.81 4.38
C SER A 433 -12.32 26.60 5.69
N VAL A 434 -11.42 27.56 5.88
CA VAL A 434 -11.34 28.43 7.07
C VAL A 434 -11.06 29.87 6.68
N ASP A 435 -11.56 30.79 7.51
CA ASP A 435 -11.22 32.20 7.44
C ASP A 435 -9.90 32.46 8.17
N VAL A 436 -8.87 32.81 7.41
CA VAL A 436 -7.52 33.11 7.91
C VAL A 436 -7.36 34.61 8.08
N VAL A 437 -6.93 35.04 9.27
CA VAL A 437 -6.65 36.44 9.58
C VAL A 437 -5.14 36.69 9.45
N LEU A 438 -4.76 37.54 8.49
CA LEU A 438 -3.39 37.99 8.27
C LEU A 438 -2.97 39.05 9.31
N GLU A 439 -1.67 39.32 9.44
CA GLU A 439 -1.14 40.33 10.38
C GLU A 439 -1.68 41.75 10.16
N ASP A 440 -2.05 42.10 8.92
CA ASP A 440 -2.66 43.38 8.57
C ASP A 440 -4.17 43.45 8.87
N GLY A 441 -4.75 42.36 9.39
CA GLY A 441 -6.16 42.21 9.73
C GLY A 441 -7.06 41.80 8.57
N ASN A 442 -6.51 41.59 7.37
CA ASN A 442 -7.29 41.08 6.24
C ASN A 442 -7.66 39.60 6.45
N ILE A 443 -8.87 39.25 5.99
CA ILE A 443 -9.38 37.88 6.05
C ILE A 443 -9.28 37.26 4.66
N VAL A 444 -8.65 36.10 4.59
CA VAL A 444 -8.49 35.29 3.38
C VAL A 444 -9.12 33.93 3.60
N GLU A 445 -9.98 33.49 2.69
CA GLU A 445 -10.50 32.12 2.69
C GLU A 445 -9.39 31.17 2.21
N ALA A 446 -9.05 30.18 3.04
CA ALA A 446 -8.00 29.21 2.78
C ALA A 446 -8.45 27.80 3.18
N ASP A 447 -7.77 26.77 2.70
CA ASP A 447 -7.91 25.43 3.27
C ASP A 447 -6.99 25.27 4.49
N MET A 448 -7.34 24.38 5.41
CA MET A 448 -6.51 23.96 6.55
C MET A 448 -6.72 22.47 6.81
N TYR A 449 -5.66 21.73 7.13
CA TYR A 449 -5.76 20.31 7.46
C TYR A 449 -6.34 20.11 8.87
N VAL A 450 -7.61 19.74 9.00
CA VAL A 450 -8.25 19.52 10.30
C VAL A 450 -8.16 18.04 10.68
N TRP A 451 -7.85 17.73 11.93
CA TRP A 451 -7.70 16.34 12.41
C TRP A 451 -8.96 15.52 12.16
N ALA A 452 -8.79 14.35 11.54
CA ALA A 452 -9.85 13.41 11.21
C ALA A 452 -9.71 12.07 11.96
N GLY A 453 -8.71 11.94 12.83
CA GLY A 453 -8.51 10.79 13.69
C GLY A 453 -9.38 10.82 14.95
N ASP A 454 -9.21 9.82 15.81
CA ASP A 454 -9.91 9.73 17.09
C ASP A 454 -9.54 10.90 18.01
N GLU A 455 -10.50 11.47 18.73
CA GLU A 455 -10.23 12.50 19.74
C GLU A 455 -9.62 11.90 21.01
N ASP A 456 -9.83 10.61 21.29
CA ASP A 456 -9.31 9.92 22.48
C ASP A 456 -7.77 9.82 22.53
N VAL A 457 -7.11 10.00 21.37
CA VAL A 457 -5.65 10.02 21.28
C VAL A 457 -5.05 11.41 21.48
N LEU A 458 -5.87 12.45 21.60
CA LEU A 458 -5.41 13.81 21.87
C LEU A 458 -5.05 13.96 23.35
N THR A 459 -4.02 14.73 23.64
CA THR A 459 -3.65 15.09 25.02
C THR A 459 -4.20 16.47 25.36
N ASP A 460 -4.35 16.77 26.65
CA ASP A 460 -4.71 18.12 27.12
C ASP A 460 -3.55 19.13 26.98
N GLU A 461 -2.37 18.66 26.54
CA GLU A 461 -1.18 19.48 26.37
C GLU A 461 -1.13 20.07 24.95
N PRO A 462 -0.79 21.37 24.81
CA PRO A 462 -0.60 21.95 23.50
C PRO A 462 0.66 21.38 22.85
N TRP A 463 0.59 21.18 21.54
CA TRP A 463 1.78 20.86 20.75
C TRP A 463 2.54 22.15 20.40
N GLU A 464 3.86 22.14 20.55
CA GLU A 464 4.72 23.30 20.38
C GLU A 464 5.77 23.09 19.27
N LEU A 465 5.84 24.05 18.34
CA LEU A 465 6.75 23.99 17.18
C LEU A 465 8.22 23.98 17.61
N ASP A 466 8.60 24.79 18.60
CA ASP A 466 9.98 24.89 19.06
C ASP A 466 10.49 23.58 19.66
N ALA A 467 9.62 22.84 20.34
CA ALA A 467 9.95 21.53 20.89
C ALA A 467 10.19 20.52 19.76
N PHE A 468 9.30 20.46 18.77
CA PHE A 468 9.48 19.61 17.59
C PHE A 468 10.75 19.94 16.82
N ALA A 469 10.99 21.23 16.53
CA ALA A 469 12.14 21.69 15.76
C ALA A 469 13.47 21.33 16.44
N LYS A 470 13.51 21.32 17.77
CA LYS A 470 14.71 21.00 18.54
C LYS A 470 14.92 19.50 18.73
N GLU A 471 13.85 18.73 18.91
CA GLU A 471 13.95 17.36 19.39
C GLU A 471 13.71 16.29 18.31
N ARG A 472 13.01 16.63 17.22
CA ARG A 472 12.49 15.64 16.25
C ARG A 472 12.72 15.99 14.79
N LEU A 473 12.97 17.26 14.47
CA LEU A 473 13.10 17.70 13.07
C LEU A 473 14.26 17.03 12.34
N GLU A 474 15.42 16.85 12.98
CA GLU A 474 16.58 16.17 12.37
C GLU A 474 16.25 14.71 12.06
N ASP A 475 15.66 13.97 13.02
CA ASP A 475 15.20 12.59 12.81
C ASP A 475 14.19 12.47 11.65
N TRP A 476 13.32 13.48 11.49
CA TRP A 476 12.38 13.54 10.37
C TRP A 476 13.11 13.76 9.05
N LEU A 477 14.03 14.71 8.97
CA LEU A 477 14.78 14.98 7.74
C LEU A 477 15.66 13.79 7.32
N ASP A 478 16.29 13.10 8.28
CA ASP A 478 17.09 11.90 8.03
C ASP A 478 16.23 10.73 7.51
N LEU A 479 14.99 10.60 8.01
CA LEU A 479 14.03 9.60 7.50
C LEU A 479 13.69 9.83 6.02
N PHE A 480 13.80 11.07 5.57
CA PHE A 480 13.47 11.50 4.22
C PHE A 480 14.68 11.66 3.30
N GLU A 481 15.91 11.54 3.82
CA GLU A 481 17.14 11.64 3.03
C GLU A 481 17.22 10.47 2.02
N GLY A 482 17.18 10.80 0.72
CA GLY A 482 17.17 9.82 -0.38
C GLY A 482 15.77 9.35 -0.84
N MET A 483 14.70 10.00 -0.38
CA MET A 483 13.34 9.82 -0.92
C MET A 483 13.04 10.88 -1.98
N GLU A 484 12.70 10.48 -3.20
CA GLU A 484 12.11 11.38 -4.21
C GLU A 484 10.59 11.50 -3.99
N MET A 485 10.10 12.73 -3.88
CA MET A 485 8.67 13.02 -3.81
C MET A 485 8.04 12.86 -5.19
N ILE A 486 6.98 12.05 -5.29
CA ILE A 486 6.18 11.95 -6.51
C ILE A 486 5.26 13.17 -6.56
N GLY A 487 5.61 14.12 -7.41
CA GLY A 487 4.69 15.13 -7.93
C GLY A 487 5.16 15.50 -9.31
N ASP A 488 4.29 15.41 -10.31
CA ASP A 488 4.62 15.79 -11.68
C ASP A 488 5.18 17.22 -11.64
N ASP A 489 6.44 17.39 -12.04
CA ASP A 489 7.05 18.71 -12.30
C ASP A 489 6.58 19.22 -13.68
N GLU A 490 5.33 18.93 -14.05
CA GLU A 490 4.66 19.54 -15.20
C GLU A 490 3.83 20.73 -14.71
N ASP A 491 4.47 21.89 -14.62
CA ASP A 491 3.86 23.20 -14.83
C ASP A 491 4.81 24.11 -15.63
#